data_AF-A0A2S9HZN9-F1
#
_entry.id   AF-A0A2S9HZN9-F1
#
_cell.length_a   1.000
_cell.length_b   1.000
_cell.length_c   1.000
_cell.angle_alpha   90.00
_cell.angle_beta   90.00
_cell.angle_gamma   90.00
#
_symmetry.space_group_name_H-M   'P 1'
#
loop_
_entity.id
_entity.type
_entity.pdbx_description
1 polymer ?
#
loop_
_entity_poly.entity_id
_entity_poly.type
_entity_poly.pdbx_seq_one_letter_code
_entity_poly.pdbx_strand_id
1 'polypeptide(L)'
;MKNKHWLIFVFVCVFVPLAGVGIFNSYIDSLWLFPHKNKWNDVQYGFNERQQKTNYITYRPFTYDGVILGSSRTTFINENDLTGLNAFNYAVSSTDPREYDAYIEYAKEQKGSGLESIVLGLDFLGTNKNREIGFDKPEAYINQAQSLLYPIKSYVSMDGITYSKNTIANSTHHSTNLDRYNRENIKSMRDYTKEERDAQIAAQVDKFSKEIYGGNYEYQNMKEILGTVKAHNPNTKFYIFTTPVSEPLFRTMIQSGRWEDYKKWLHDAVDVFGEVHHFMYLNSVTTNLDNYMDGHHFRPEVGKLIAHKVVNEEDSNVPKDFGIVITKDNIDEVLEEIRASFQ
;
A
#
# COMPACT_ATOMS: atom_id res chain seq x y z
N MET A 1 16.49 52.15 25.18
CA MET A 1 15.47 51.25 25.78
C MET A 1 14.22 51.06 24.93
N LYS A 2 13.67 52.09 24.26
CA LYS A 2 12.45 51.98 23.41
C LYS A 2 12.58 50.97 22.25
N ASN A 3 13.72 50.92 21.56
CA ASN A 3 13.93 50.01 20.43
C ASN A 3 13.97 48.53 20.86
N LYS A 4 14.52 48.22 22.04
CA LYS A 4 14.54 46.85 22.58
C LYS A 4 13.12 46.34 22.88
N HIS A 5 12.28 47.17 23.50
CA HIS A 5 10.90 46.79 23.80
C HIS A 5 10.05 46.63 22.54
N TRP A 6 10.26 47.48 21.54
CA TRP A 6 9.60 47.34 20.24
C TRP A 6 10.03 46.07 19.49
N LEU A 7 11.33 45.75 19.47
CA LEU A 7 11.83 44.51 18.87
C LEU A 7 11.28 43.27 19.57
N ILE A 8 11.23 43.28 20.91
CA ILE A 8 10.61 42.20 21.69
C ILE A 8 9.13 42.08 21.35
N PHE A 9 8.40 43.20 21.26
CA PHE A 9 6.99 43.19 20.91
C PHE A 9 6.74 42.60 19.52
N VAL A 10 7.46 43.05 18.49
CA VAL A 10 7.34 42.50 17.13
C VAL A 10 7.70 41.02 17.10
N PHE A 11 8.77 40.63 17.79
CA PHE A 11 9.17 39.23 17.90
C PHE A 11 8.05 38.39 18.51
N VAL A 12 7.48 38.83 19.64
CA VAL A 12 6.37 38.12 20.30
C VAL A 12 5.15 38.03 19.39
N CYS A 13 4.75 39.13 18.75
CA CYS A 13 3.58 39.15 17.86
C CYS A 13 3.71 38.24 16.63
N VAL A 14 4.94 37.96 16.17
CA VAL A 14 5.17 37.07 15.02
C VAL A 14 5.41 35.63 15.47
N PHE A 15 6.34 35.41 16.40
CA PHE A 15 6.79 34.06 16.73
C PHE A 15 5.85 33.32 17.68
N VAL A 16 5.10 34.00 18.55
CA VAL A 16 4.14 33.31 19.44
C VAL A 16 2.99 32.69 18.64
N PRO A 17 2.33 33.38 17.69
CA PRO A 17 1.33 32.73 16.85
C PRO A 17 1.89 31.57 16.03
N LEU A 18 3.08 31.72 15.43
CA LEU A 18 3.73 30.65 14.67
C LEU A 18 4.05 29.43 15.54
N ALA A 19 4.56 29.65 16.76
CA ALA A 19 4.77 28.59 17.74
C ALA A 19 3.44 27.93 18.14
N GLY A 20 2.37 28.71 18.33
CA GLY A 20 1.03 28.20 18.60
C GLY A 20 0.52 27.28 17.48
N VAL A 21 0.69 27.69 16.22
CA VAL A 21 0.35 26.86 15.05
C VAL A 21 1.19 25.58 15.01
N GLY A 22 2.51 25.72 15.22
CA GLY A 22 3.43 24.58 15.27
C GLY A 22 3.05 23.56 16.35
N ILE A 23 2.77 24.03 17.57
CA ILE A 23 2.34 23.19 18.70
C ILE A 23 1.01 22.52 18.39
N PHE A 24 0.02 23.27 17.89
CA PHE A 24 -1.29 22.73 17.54
C PHE A 24 -1.19 21.62 16.49
N ASN A 25 -0.51 21.89 15.37
CA ASN A 25 -0.36 20.91 14.30
C ASN A 25 0.48 19.70 14.72
N SER A 26 1.53 19.91 15.51
CA SER A 26 2.36 18.82 16.05
C SER A 26 1.57 17.96 17.04
N TYR A 27 0.66 18.55 17.83
CA TYR A 27 -0.16 17.80 18.77
C TYR A 27 -1.24 16.95 18.08
N ILE A 28 -1.76 17.38 16.93
CA ILE A 28 -2.66 16.54 16.12
C ILE A 28 -1.87 15.53 15.27
N ASP A 29 -0.72 15.91 14.72
CA ASP A 29 0.20 15.04 13.99
C ASP A 29 -0.39 14.33 12.74
N SER A 30 -1.09 15.07 11.88
CA SER A 30 -1.70 14.51 10.65
C SER A 30 -0.69 13.98 9.61
N LEU A 31 0.61 14.23 9.82
CA LEU A 31 1.71 13.83 8.92
C LEU A 31 2.54 12.66 9.46
N TRP A 32 2.16 12.14 10.63
CA TRP A 32 2.75 10.96 11.26
C TRP A 32 4.20 11.13 11.71
N LEU A 33 4.60 12.36 12.02
CA LEU A 33 5.96 12.68 12.48
C LEU A 33 6.19 12.20 13.92
N PHE A 34 5.18 12.24 14.78
CA PHE A 34 5.34 11.97 16.21
C PHE A 34 4.56 10.74 16.68
N PRO A 35 5.06 9.93 17.63
CA PRO A 35 4.42 8.67 18.00
C PRO A 35 3.18 8.81 18.91
N HIS A 36 2.86 10.01 19.41
CA HIS A 36 1.77 10.15 20.37
C HIS A 36 0.39 9.86 19.76
N LYS A 37 -0.52 9.45 20.65
CA LYS A 37 -1.91 9.14 20.36
C LYS A 37 -2.81 9.89 21.34
N ASN A 38 -3.88 10.48 20.82
CA ASN A 38 -4.91 11.14 21.60
C ASN A 38 -6.27 11.01 20.87
N LYS A 39 -7.34 11.45 21.53
CA LYS A 39 -8.72 11.37 21.01
C LYS A 39 -9.01 12.23 19.77
N TRP A 40 -8.06 13.04 19.34
CA TRP A 40 -8.20 13.96 18.21
C TRP A 40 -7.32 13.56 17.01
N ASN A 41 -6.62 12.44 17.10
CA ASN A 41 -5.80 11.91 16.01
C ASN A 41 -5.91 10.39 15.79
N ASP A 42 -6.89 9.73 16.42
CA ASP A 42 -7.08 8.29 16.29
C ASP A 42 -7.68 7.86 14.95
N VAL A 43 -8.30 8.79 14.19
CA VAL A 43 -8.79 8.57 12.83
C VAL A 43 -8.12 9.52 11.85
N GLN A 44 -7.30 8.96 10.96
CA GLN A 44 -6.43 9.72 10.05
C GLN A 44 -6.74 9.43 8.59
N TYR A 45 -6.70 10.46 7.76
CA TYR A 45 -6.87 10.29 6.31
C TYR A 45 -5.52 10.02 5.62
N GLY A 46 -5.48 9.01 4.76
CA GLY A 46 -4.30 8.62 3.99
C GLY A 46 -4.11 9.45 2.71
N PHE A 47 -4.11 10.78 2.81
CA PHE A 47 -4.10 11.66 1.63
C PHE A 47 -2.80 11.59 0.82
N ASN A 48 -1.69 11.23 1.47
CA ASN A 48 -0.40 11.02 0.81
C ASN A 48 0.34 9.90 1.55
N GLU A 49 -0.08 8.66 1.32
CA GLU A 49 0.47 7.47 1.98
C GLU A 49 1.99 7.36 1.81
N ARG A 50 2.53 7.73 0.63
CA ARG A 50 3.98 7.75 0.37
C ARG A 50 4.69 8.67 1.36
N GLN A 51 4.25 9.92 1.51
CA GLN A 51 4.88 10.84 2.46
C GLN A 51 4.58 10.45 3.91
N GLN A 52 3.34 10.10 4.26
CA GLN A 52 2.95 9.79 5.64
C GLN A 52 3.67 8.56 6.19
N LYS A 53 3.77 7.47 5.41
CA LYS A 53 4.48 6.25 5.82
C LYS A 53 5.99 6.45 5.84
N THR A 54 6.55 7.23 4.92
CA THR A 54 7.96 7.63 4.96
C THR A 54 8.26 8.45 6.21
N ASN A 55 7.43 9.45 6.52
CA ASN A 55 7.54 10.22 7.76
C ASN A 55 7.47 9.33 9.01
N TYR A 56 6.54 8.37 9.02
CA TYR A 56 6.38 7.43 10.12
C TYR A 56 7.70 6.75 10.47
N ILE A 57 8.38 6.17 9.48
CA ILE A 57 9.63 5.44 9.73
C ILE A 57 10.85 6.35 9.91
N THR A 58 10.78 7.59 9.41
CA THR A 58 11.88 8.57 9.57
C THR A 58 11.95 9.13 10.99
N TYR A 59 10.79 9.47 11.56
CA TYR A 59 10.71 10.28 12.77
C TYR A 59 10.29 9.48 14.00
N ARG A 60 10.00 8.19 13.84
CA ARG A 60 9.68 7.28 14.93
C ARG A 60 10.69 6.14 14.97
N PRO A 61 10.88 5.50 16.14
CA PRO A 61 11.71 4.31 16.23
C PRO A 61 11.22 3.23 15.24
N PHE A 62 12.11 2.76 14.37
CA PHE A 62 11.83 1.64 13.48
C PHE A 62 12.05 0.32 14.23
N THR A 63 10.97 -0.26 14.75
CA THR A 63 11.00 -1.48 15.57
C THR A 63 10.63 -2.75 14.79
N TYR A 64 10.61 -2.68 13.47
CA TYR A 64 10.18 -3.77 12.60
C TYR A 64 11.38 -4.56 12.07
N ASP A 65 11.18 -5.85 11.84
CA ASP A 65 12.19 -6.75 11.30
C ASP A 65 12.12 -6.88 9.78
N GLY A 66 10.97 -6.51 9.21
CA GLY A 66 10.68 -6.56 7.79
C GLY A 66 9.74 -5.47 7.29
N VAL A 67 9.36 -5.58 6.01
CA VAL A 67 8.38 -4.68 5.37
C VAL A 67 7.36 -5.45 4.54
N ILE A 68 6.17 -4.87 4.38
CA ILE A 68 5.13 -5.32 3.47
C ILE A 68 4.98 -4.26 2.37
N LEU A 69 5.09 -4.66 1.11
CA LEU A 69 5.06 -3.78 -0.05
C LEU A 69 3.99 -4.23 -1.04
N GLY A 70 3.42 -3.28 -1.75
CA GLY A 70 2.36 -3.53 -2.72
C GLY A 70 1.58 -2.26 -3.03
N SER A 71 0.51 -2.39 -3.81
CA SER A 71 -0.35 -1.26 -4.17
C SER A 71 -1.39 -0.92 -3.09
N SER A 72 -2.36 -0.06 -3.43
CA SER A 72 -3.55 0.24 -2.63
C SER A 72 -4.25 -1.01 -2.10
N ARG A 73 -4.22 -2.12 -2.84
CA ARG A 73 -4.81 -3.40 -2.40
C ARG A 73 -4.10 -3.97 -1.17
N THR A 74 -2.76 -3.92 -1.18
CA THR A 74 -1.94 -4.42 -0.06
C THR A 74 -2.02 -3.49 1.17
N THR A 75 -2.42 -2.22 0.99
CA THR A 75 -2.63 -1.31 2.14
C THR A 75 -3.76 -1.76 3.06
N PHE A 76 -4.70 -2.60 2.59
CA PHE A 76 -5.80 -3.13 3.39
C PHE A 76 -5.47 -4.44 4.10
N ILE A 77 -4.25 -4.96 3.95
CA ILE A 77 -3.78 -6.08 4.75
C ILE A 77 -3.23 -5.52 6.07
N ASN A 78 -3.88 -5.89 7.18
CA ASN A 78 -3.39 -5.55 8.50
C ASN A 78 -2.08 -6.29 8.76
N GLU A 79 -1.02 -5.55 9.05
CA GLU A 79 0.31 -6.11 9.33
C GLU A 79 0.33 -7.12 10.48
N ASN A 80 -0.62 -7.03 11.43
CA ASN A 80 -0.73 -7.97 12.54
C ASN A 80 -1.38 -9.31 12.18
N ASP A 81 -2.05 -9.42 11.01
CA ASP A 81 -2.60 -10.69 10.53
C ASP A 81 -1.51 -11.57 9.88
N LEU A 82 -0.32 -11.03 9.60
CA LEU A 82 0.83 -11.82 9.15
C LEU A 82 1.55 -12.43 10.37
N THR A 83 0.91 -13.42 10.98
CA THR A 83 1.38 -14.00 12.25
C THR A 83 2.83 -14.50 12.17
N GLY A 84 3.58 -14.23 13.22
CA GLY A 84 5.02 -14.54 13.28
C GLY A 84 5.92 -13.56 12.52
N LEU A 85 5.36 -12.58 11.80
CA LEU A 85 6.13 -11.49 11.19
C LEU A 85 5.95 -10.20 11.98
N ASN A 86 7.04 -9.46 12.14
CA ASN A 86 7.05 -8.09 12.64
C ASN A 86 7.45 -7.18 11.48
N ALA A 87 6.49 -6.82 10.63
CA ALA A 87 6.75 -6.11 9.38
C ALA A 87 5.94 -4.83 9.26
N PHE A 88 6.57 -3.73 8.87
CA PHE A 88 5.90 -2.46 8.62
C PHE A 88 5.13 -2.51 7.30
N ASN A 89 3.83 -2.20 7.29
CA ASN A 89 3.11 -2.07 6.03
C ASN A 89 3.49 -0.78 5.29
N TYR A 90 4.47 -0.90 4.39
CA TYR A 90 4.95 0.16 3.51
C TYR A 90 4.27 0.16 2.12
N ALA A 91 3.19 -0.60 1.93
CA ALA A 91 2.39 -0.52 0.72
C ALA A 91 1.74 0.86 0.59
N VAL A 92 1.54 1.33 -0.64
CA VAL A 92 0.93 2.63 -0.95
C VAL A 92 0.04 2.55 -2.19
N SER A 93 -0.83 3.53 -2.37
CA SER A 93 -1.69 3.61 -3.55
C SER A 93 -0.91 3.60 -4.86
N SER A 94 -1.34 2.78 -5.81
CA SER A 94 -0.74 2.67 -7.16
C SER A 94 0.78 2.49 -7.18
N THR A 95 1.37 1.80 -6.20
CA THR A 95 2.81 1.45 -6.24
C THR A 95 3.16 0.77 -7.56
N ASP A 96 4.25 1.21 -8.15
CA ASP A 96 4.87 0.54 -9.28
C ASP A 96 5.98 -0.40 -8.82
N PRO A 97 6.14 -1.60 -9.42
CA PRO A 97 7.21 -2.52 -9.05
C PRO A 97 8.61 -1.92 -9.10
N ARG A 98 8.85 -0.90 -9.93
CA ARG A 98 10.12 -0.17 -10.00
C ARG A 98 10.41 0.66 -8.74
N GLU A 99 9.42 0.92 -7.89
CA GLU A 99 9.57 1.65 -6.63
C GLU A 99 10.00 0.75 -5.45
N TYR A 100 9.85 -0.58 -5.55
CA TYR A 100 10.02 -1.48 -4.40
C TYR A 100 11.41 -1.37 -3.77
N ASP A 101 12.46 -1.39 -4.58
CA ASP A 101 13.85 -1.40 -4.11
C ASP A 101 14.17 -0.15 -3.27
N ALA A 102 13.74 1.02 -3.73
CA ALA A 102 13.99 2.28 -3.03
C ALA A 102 13.34 2.32 -1.63
N TYR A 103 12.10 1.83 -1.49
CA TYR A 103 11.45 1.75 -0.17
C TYR A 103 12.06 0.67 0.73
N ILE A 104 12.57 -0.44 0.17
CA ILE A 104 13.28 -1.48 0.92
C ILE A 104 14.60 -0.93 1.47
N GLU A 105 15.41 -0.30 0.61
CA GLU A 105 16.68 0.28 1.03
C GLU A 105 16.46 1.36 2.08
N TYR A 106 15.45 2.20 1.91
CA TYR A 106 15.13 3.21 2.91
C TYR A 106 14.71 2.59 4.26
N ALA A 107 13.93 1.50 4.27
CA ALA A 107 13.60 0.79 5.50
C ALA A 107 14.83 0.15 6.17
N LYS A 108 15.78 -0.38 5.40
CA LYS A 108 17.08 -0.86 5.93
C LYS A 108 17.88 0.27 6.57
N GLU A 109 17.91 1.45 5.95
CA GLU A 109 18.56 2.63 6.52
C GLU A 109 17.95 2.99 7.87
N GLN A 110 16.61 2.99 7.99
CA GLN A 110 15.93 3.29 9.26
C GLN A 110 16.17 2.20 10.32
N LYS A 111 16.26 0.93 9.91
CA LYS A 111 16.61 -0.19 10.82
C LYS A 111 18.08 -0.15 11.26
N GLY A 112 18.98 0.31 10.39
CA GLY A 112 20.43 0.23 10.56
C GLY A 112 21.04 -1.15 10.25
N SER A 113 20.25 -2.07 9.68
CA SER A 113 20.67 -3.42 9.30
C SER A 113 19.80 -3.98 8.17
N GLY A 114 20.12 -5.19 7.68
CA GLY A 114 19.26 -5.92 6.76
C GLY A 114 17.88 -6.26 7.36
N LEU A 115 16.91 -6.48 6.47
CA LEU A 115 15.57 -6.96 6.80
C LEU A 115 15.55 -8.49 6.87
N GLU A 116 14.84 -9.03 7.85
CA GLU A 116 14.66 -10.47 8.01
C GLU A 116 13.60 -11.01 7.05
N SER A 117 12.54 -10.22 6.79
CA SER A 117 11.47 -10.59 5.88
C SER A 117 11.02 -9.45 4.97
N ILE A 118 10.66 -9.79 3.73
CA ILE A 118 9.93 -8.91 2.81
C ILE A 118 8.68 -9.64 2.35
N VAL A 119 7.52 -9.04 2.60
CA VAL A 119 6.23 -9.50 2.08
C VAL A 119 5.88 -8.63 0.88
N LEU A 120 5.67 -9.24 -0.29
CA LEU A 120 5.50 -8.52 -1.54
C LEU A 120 4.20 -8.91 -2.25
N GLY A 121 3.25 -7.97 -2.25
CA GLY A 121 2.00 -8.04 -2.99
C GLY A 121 2.17 -7.58 -4.43
N LEU A 122 2.08 -8.54 -5.35
CA LEU A 122 2.22 -8.34 -6.78
C LEU A 122 0.87 -8.16 -7.45
N ASP A 123 0.86 -7.23 -8.39
CA ASP A 123 -0.33 -6.75 -9.06
C ASP A 123 -0.15 -6.92 -10.57
N PHE A 124 -1.09 -7.58 -11.27
CA PHE A 124 -0.98 -7.70 -12.73
C PHE A 124 -1.04 -6.33 -13.43
N LEU A 125 -1.80 -5.36 -12.90
CA LEU A 125 -1.76 -3.96 -13.38
C LEU A 125 -0.37 -3.32 -13.26
N GLY A 126 0.51 -3.88 -12.42
CA GLY A 126 1.90 -3.48 -12.31
C GLY A 126 2.74 -3.95 -13.48
N THR A 127 2.30 -4.89 -14.32
CA THR A 127 3.11 -5.38 -15.45
C THR A 127 3.04 -4.48 -16.68
N ASN A 128 2.12 -3.52 -16.74
CA ASN A 128 2.02 -2.57 -17.84
C ASN A 128 3.07 -1.45 -17.69
N LYS A 129 4.12 -1.51 -18.50
CA LYS A 129 5.21 -0.52 -18.56
C LYS A 129 4.74 0.91 -18.84
N ASN A 130 3.68 1.04 -19.64
CA ASN A 130 3.16 2.31 -20.13
C ASN A 130 2.07 2.89 -19.24
N ARG A 131 1.80 2.26 -18.09
CA ARG A 131 0.85 2.78 -17.10
C ARG A 131 1.37 4.10 -16.51
N GLU A 132 0.57 5.14 -16.60
CA GLU A 132 0.84 6.41 -15.93
C GLU A 132 0.75 6.24 -14.42
N ILE A 133 1.80 6.67 -13.73
CA ILE A 133 1.85 6.74 -12.27
C ILE A 133 1.72 8.21 -11.92
N GLY A 134 0.58 8.62 -11.35
CA GLY A 134 0.32 10.00 -10.94
C GLY A 134 1.05 10.42 -9.65
N PHE A 135 2.25 9.89 -9.41
CA PHE A 135 3.04 10.11 -8.19
C PHE A 135 4.51 10.36 -8.56
N ASP A 136 5.19 11.11 -7.70
CA ASP A 136 6.64 11.30 -7.82
C ASP A 136 7.39 9.99 -7.52
N LYS A 137 8.68 9.96 -7.86
CA LYS A 137 9.54 8.84 -7.50
C LYS A 137 9.79 8.78 -5.98
N PRO A 138 10.10 7.59 -5.41
CA PRO A 138 10.34 7.43 -3.98
C PRO A 138 11.34 8.43 -3.40
N GLU A 139 12.38 8.81 -4.15
CA GLU A 139 13.42 9.72 -3.69
C GLU A 139 12.86 11.11 -3.34
N ALA A 140 11.78 11.55 -4.01
CA ALA A 140 11.15 12.84 -3.67
C ALA A 140 10.61 12.84 -2.23
N TYR A 141 9.91 11.77 -1.85
CA TYR A 141 9.32 11.62 -0.51
C TYR A 141 10.39 11.36 0.57
N ILE A 142 11.39 10.54 0.24
CA ILE A 142 12.53 10.22 1.13
C ILE A 142 13.36 11.47 1.41
N ASN A 143 13.79 12.20 0.37
CA ASN A 143 14.58 13.42 0.52
C ASN A 143 13.80 14.51 1.27
N GLN A 144 12.49 14.59 1.04
CA GLN A 144 11.63 15.50 1.78
C GLN A 144 11.59 15.12 3.27
N ALA A 145 11.40 13.84 3.60
CA ALA A 145 11.36 13.36 4.97
C ALA A 145 12.72 13.55 5.68
N GLN A 146 13.85 13.37 5.00
CA GLN A 146 15.20 13.57 5.56
C GLN A 146 15.61 15.06 5.70
N SER A 147 14.83 16.00 5.14
CA SER A 147 15.19 17.42 5.17
C SER A 147 15.10 18.00 6.57
N LEU A 148 16.20 18.62 7.04
CA LEU A 148 16.35 19.14 8.42
C LEU A 148 15.20 20.06 8.88
N LEU A 149 14.68 20.90 7.98
CA LEU A 149 13.62 21.87 8.30
C LEU A 149 12.22 21.35 7.97
N TYR A 150 12.07 20.12 7.48
CA TYR A 150 10.78 19.59 7.05
C TYR A 150 9.73 19.60 8.17
N PRO A 151 9.97 19.07 9.39
CA PRO A 151 8.95 19.05 10.44
C PRO A 151 8.47 20.47 10.81
N ILE A 152 9.41 21.41 10.89
CA ILE A 152 9.12 22.81 11.22
C ILE A 152 8.30 23.45 10.10
N LYS A 153 8.71 23.30 8.83
CA LYS A 153 7.99 23.85 7.68
C LYS A 153 6.59 23.24 7.54
N SER A 154 6.46 21.95 7.79
CA SER A 154 5.20 21.22 7.67
C SER A 154 4.20 21.63 8.75
N TYR A 155 4.64 21.81 10.00
CA TYR A 155 3.74 22.16 11.10
C TYR A 155 3.61 23.64 11.42
N VAL A 156 4.54 24.48 10.98
CA VAL A 156 4.34 25.93 10.97
C VAL A 156 3.79 26.35 9.59
N SER A 157 2.64 25.76 9.21
CA SER A 157 1.98 26.01 7.93
C SER A 157 0.46 26.09 8.05
N MET A 158 -0.16 26.82 7.12
CA MET A 158 -1.63 26.89 7.01
C MET A 158 -2.23 25.57 6.51
N ASP A 159 -1.53 24.85 5.64
CA ASP A 159 -1.96 23.52 5.19
C ASP A 159 -2.00 22.53 6.35
N GLY A 160 -1.01 22.61 7.25
CA GLY A 160 -0.99 21.85 8.50
C GLY A 160 -2.23 22.08 9.37
N ILE A 161 -2.73 23.32 9.43
CA ILE A 161 -3.98 23.63 10.14
C ILE A 161 -5.16 22.95 9.46
N THR A 162 -5.23 22.97 8.13
CA THR A 162 -6.29 22.29 7.36
C THR A 162 -6.29 20.79 7.62
N TYR A 163 -5.13 20.14 7.55
CA TYR A 163 -4.99 18.72 7.85
C TYR A 163 -5.36 18.39 9.31
N SER A 164 -4.93 19.22 10.24
CA SER A 164 -5.23 19.04 11.66
C SER A 164 -6.72 19.17 11.95
N LYS A 165 -7.41 20.16 11.36
CA LYS A 165 -8.86 20.32 11.48
C LYS A 165 -9.61 19.11 10.91
N ASN A 166 -9.22 18.61 9.73
CA ASN A 166 -9.82 17.42 9.13
C ASN A 166 -9.62 16.18 10.03
N THR A 167 -8.42 16.03 10.59
CA THR A 167 -8.09 14.92 11.50
C THR A 167 -8.91 14.98 12.79
N ILE A 168 -9.04 16.16 13.40
CA ILE A 168 -9.89 16.38 14.59
C ILE A 168 -11.34 16.03 14.27
N ALA A 169 -11.88 16.51 13.14
CA ALA A 169 -13.26 16.25 12.75
C ALA A 169 -13.50 14.74 12.56
N ASN A 170 -12.61 14.06 11.84
CA ASN A 170 -12.70 12.61 11.62
C ASN A 170 -12.59 11.82 12.92
N SER A 171 -11.68 12.21 13.81
CA SER A 171 -11.48 11.55 15.11
C SER A 171 -12.67 11.76 16.05
N THR A 172 -13.19 12.99 16.13
CA THR A 172 -14.32 13.34 17.02
C THR A 172 -15.62 12.67 16.59
N HIS A 173 -15.84 12.54 15.28
CA HIS A 173 -17.05 11.91 14.73
C HIS A 173 -16.88 10.42 14.46
N HIS A 174 -15.69 9.86 14.69
CA HIS A 174 -15.31 8.50 14.26
C HIS A 174 -15.77 8.20 12.83
N SER A 175 -15.47 9.13 11.91
CA SER A 175 -15.98 9.09 10.54
C SER A 175 -15.61 7.79 9.83
N THR A 176 -16.62 7.11 9.30
CA THR A 176 -16.47 5.89 8.49
C THR A 176 -16.68 6.15 6.99
N ASN A 177 -16.90 7.41 6.60
CA ASN A 177 -17.27 7.79 5.22
C ASN A 177 -16.09 7.76 4.24
N LEU A 178 -14.86 7.58 4.73
CA LEU A 178 -13.64 7.53 3.95
C LEU A 178 -12.74 6.40 4.47
N ASP A 179 -11.88 5.91 3.57
CA ASP A 179 -10.78 5.06 3.99
C ASP A 179 -9.88 5.83 4.96
N ARG A 180 -9.49 5.17 6.02
CA ARG A 180 -8.86 5.81 7.18
C ARG A 180 -7.81 4.91 7.78
N TYR A 181 -6.87 5.52 8.48
CA TYR A 181 -5.83 4.85 9.22
C TYR A 181 -5.94 5.18 10.70
N ASN A 182 -5.56 4.25 11.56
CA ASN A 182 -5.29 4.55 12.96
C ASN A 182 -3.85 5.10 13.14
N ARG A 183 -3.38 5.21 14.40
CA ARG A 183 -2.02 5.69 14.70
C ARG A 183 -0.95 4.64 14.51
N GLU A 184 -1.38 3.40 14.35
CA GLU A 184 -0.61 2.17 14.20
C GLU A 184 -0.56 1.71 12.74
N ASN A 185 -0.77 2.61 11.75
CA ASN A 185 -0.68 2.31 10.31
C ASN A 185 -1.69 1.26 9.81
N ILE A 186 -2.73 0.93 10.57
CA ILE A 186 -3.76 -0.02 10.14
C ILE A 186 -4.84 0.74 9.36
N LYS A 187 -5.05 0.31 8.11
CA LYS A 187 -6.09 0.88 7.24
C LYS A 187 -7.44 0.21 7.48
N SER A 188 -8.48 1.02 7.56
CA SER A 188 -9.87 0.61 7.52
C SER A 188 -10.54 1.16 6.28
N MET A 189 -11.34 0.33 5.65
CA MET A 189 -12.14 0.71 4.48
C MET A 189 -13.41 1.45 4.91
N ARG A 190 -13.90 2.37 4.08
CA ARG A 190 -15.27 2.90 4.25
C ARG A 190 -16.33 1.87 3.88
N ASP A 191 -17.57 2.13 4.26
CA ASP A 191 -18.69 1.33 3.79
C ASP A 191 -19.01 1.70 2.33
N TYR A 192 -19.28 0.68 1.51
CA TYR A 192 -19.70 0.81 0.12
C TYR A 192 -21.04 0.12 -0.04
N THR A 193 -22.02 0.81 -0.62
CA THR A 193 -23.30 0.17 -0.97
C THR A 193 -23.11 -0.76 -2.16
N LYS A 194 -24.06 -1.70 -2.34
CA LYS A 194 -24.07 -2.58 -3.50
C LYS A 194 -24.11 -1.79 -4.81
N GLU A 195 -24.92 -0.73 -4.86
CA GLU A 195 -25.09 0.11 -6.05
C GLU A 195 -23.81 0.88 -6.39
N GLU A 196 -23.13 1.45 -5.38
CA GLU A 196 -21.84 2.10 -5.57
C GLU A 196 -20.79 1.13 -6.09
N ARG A 197 -20.69 -0.05 -5.46
CA ARG A 197 -19.74 -1.10 -5.83
C ARG A 197 -19.97 -1.60 -7.25
N ASP A 198 -21.22 -1.89 -7.62
CA ASP A 198 -21.57 -2.36 -8.97
C ASP A 198 -21.26 -1.29 -10.04
N ALA A 199 -21.54 -0.02 -9.76
CA ALA A 199 -21.22 1.08 -10.66
C ALA A 199 -19.70 1.28 -10.84
N GLN A 200 -18.93 1.16 -9.76
CA GLN A 200 -17.47 1.23 -9.81
C GLN A 200 -16.86 0.06 -10.57
N ILE A 201 -17.38 -1.16 -10.39
CA ILE A 201 -16.95 -2.32 -11.17
C ILE A 201 -17.17 -2.06 -12.67
N ALA A 202 -18.36 -1.61 -13.07
CA ALA A 202 -18.66 -1.33 -14.48
C ALA A 202 -17.73 -0.25 -15.07
N ALA A 203 -17.50 0.84 -14.33
CA ALA A 203 -16.58 1.89 -14.73
C ALA A 203 -15.13 1.40 -14.84
N GLN A 204 -14.70 0.52 -13.92
CA GLN A 204 -13.35 -0.04 -13.94
C GLN A 204 -13.16 -1.07 -15.04
N VAL A 205 -14.16 -1.91 -15.35
CA VAL A 205 -14.10 -2.80 -16.52
C VAL A 205 -13.85 -1.99 -17.79
N ASP A 206 -14.61 -0.90 -18.00
CA ASP A 206 -14.41 -0.02 -19.15
C ASP A 206 -13.00 0.60 -19.16
N LYS A 207 -12.59 1.21 -18.05
CA LYS A 207 -11.26 1.84 -17.92
C LYS A 207 -10.13 0.84 -18.13
N PHE A 208 -10.16 -0.31 -17.45
CA PHE A 208 -9.11 -1.31 -17.56
C PHE A 208 -9.02 -1.90 -18.96
N SER A 209 -10.15 -2.16 -19.61
CA SER A 209 -10.17 -2.68 -20.99
C SER A 209 -9.51 -1.72 -21.99
N LYS A 210 -9.52 -0.41 -21.74
CA LYS A 210 -8.99 0.63 -22.63
C LYS A 210 -7.58 1.08 -22.27
N GLU A 211 -7.29 1.21 -20.99
CA GLU A 211 -6.10 1.93 -20.49
C GLU A 211 -5.10 1.03 -19.76
N ILE A 212 -5.56 0.01 -19.03
CA ILE A 212 -4.70 -0.78 -18.14
C ILE A 212 -4.30 -2.11 -18.75
N TYR A 213 -5.25 -2.87 -19.30
CA TYR A 213 -5.05 -4.17 -19.94
C TYR A 213 -5.10 -4.09 -21.48
N GLY A 214 -5.83 -3.11 -22.02
CA GLY A 214 -5.82 -2.81 -23.46
C GLY A 214 -4.93 -1.61 -23.80
N GLY A 215 -5.33 -0.88 -24.85
CA GLY A 215 -4.62 0.32 -25.29
C GLY A 215 -3.19 0.02 -25.74
N ASN A 216 -2.23 0.80 -25.22
CA ASN A 216 -0.80 0.69 -25.50
C ASN A 216 -0.06 -0.24 -24.52
N TYR A 217 -0.75 -1.25 -23.96
CA TYR A 217 -0.15 -2.21 -23.04
C TYR A 217 1.17 -2.76 -23.59
N GLU A 218 2.22 -2.64 -22.79
CA GLU A 218 3.52 -3.26 -23.04
C GLU A 218 3.98 -3.91 -21.74
N TYR A 219 4.33 -5.19 -21.81
CA TYR A 219 4.82 -5.93 -20.66
C TYR A 219 6.18 -5.40 -20.20
N GLN A 220 6.29 -4.98 -18.94
CA GLN A 220 7.56 -4.51 -18.38
C GLN A 220 8.51 -5.66 -18.02
N ASN A 221 9.80 -5.38 -17.83
CA ASN A 221 10.77 -6.42 -17.48
C ASN A 221 10.65 -6.84 -16.00
N MET A 222 9.55 -7.54 -15.66
CA MET A 222 9.24 -7.97 -14.29
C MET A 222 10.36 -8.84 -13.71
N LYS A 223 10.91 -9.78 -14.49
CA LYS A 223 12.03 -10.63 -14.04
C LYS A 223 13.25 -9.83 -13.59
N GLU A 224 13.63 -8.80 -14.33
CA GLU A 224 14.75 -7.93 -13.95
C GLU A 224 14.42 -7.09 -12.71
N ILE A 225 13.24 -6.47 -12.68
CA ILE A 225 12.81 -5.62 -11.55
C ILE A 225 12.76 -6.42 -10.24
N LEU A 226 12.10 -7.57 -10.26
CA LEU A 226 12.01 -8.47 -9.11
C LEU A 226 13.37 -9.09 -8.78
N GLY A 227 14.18 -9.40 -9.81
CA GLY A 227 15.54 -9.92 -9.66
C GLY A 227 16.45 -8.95 -8.93
N THR A 228 16.38 -7.65 -9.23
CA THR A 228 17.11 -6.60 -8.49
C THR A 228 16.73 -6.58 -7.02
N VAL A 229 15.43 -6.58 -6.71
CA VAL A 229 14.93 -6.64 -5.33
C VAL A 229 15.48 -7.88 -4.61
N LYS A 230 15.45 -9.05 -5.25
CA LYS A 230 15.99 -10.29 -4.67
C LYS A 230 17.52 -10.22 -4.46
N ALA A 231 18.25 -9.68 -5.43
CA ALA A 231 19.71 -9.59 -5.40
C ALA A 231 20.24 -8.64 -4.32
N HIS A 232 19.54 -7.51 -4.08
CA HIS A 232 19.89 -6.57 -3.00
C HIS A 232 19.52 -7.08 -1.60
N ASN A 233 18.83 -8.22 -1.50
CA ASN A 233 18.31 -8.79 -0.25
C ASN A 233 18.62 -10.30 -0.12
N PRO A 234 19.89 -10.72 -0.23
CA PRO A 234 20.23 -12.14 -0.35
C PRO A 234 19.94 -12.96 0.92
N ASN A 235 19.93 -12.33 2.09
CA ASN A 235 19.71 -12.98 3.40
C ASN A 235 18.29 -12.79 3.93
N THR A 236 17.38 -12.26 3.11
CA THR A 236 16.00 -11.95 3.50
C THR A 236 15.05 -13.05 3.08
N LYS A 237 14.12 -13.43 3.96
CA LYS A 237 13.02 -14.34 3.62
C LYS A 237 11.93 -13.58 2.86
N PHE A 238 11.55 -14.09 1.69
CA PHE A 238 10.52 -13.47 0.86
C PHE A 238 9.19 -14.21 1.00
N TYR A 239 8.12 -13.45 1.15
CA TYR A 239 6.74 -13.92 1.12
C TYR A 239 6.04 -13.25 -0.05
N ILE A 240 5.99 -13.94 -1.19
CA ILE A 240 5.45 -13.37 -2.43
C ILE A 240 4.02 -13.82 -2.59
N PHE A 241 3.15 -12.87 -2.91
CA PHE A 241 1.77 -13.18 -3.26
C PHE A 241 1.26 -12.31 -4.39
N THR A 242 0.28 -12.81 -5.15
CA THR A 242 -0.48 -11.98 -6.09
C THR A 242 -1.74 -11.46 -5.44
N THR A 243 -2.12 -10.21 -5.68
CA THR A 243 -3.41 -9.70 -5.21
C THR A 243 -4.56 -10.21 -6.09
N PRO A 244 -5.71 -10.63 -5.51
CA PRO A 244 -6.86 -11.01 -6.31
C PRO A 244 -7.49 -9.78 -6.98
N VAL A 245 -8.27 -10.03 -8.03
CA VAL A 245 -9.24 -9.07 -8.59
C VAL A 245 -10.59 -9.77 -8.69
N SER A 246 -11.68 -9.00 -8.75
CA SER A 246 -13.00 -9.57 -9.00
C SER A 246 -13.05 -10.29 -10.35
N GLU A 247 -13.94 -11.28 -10.47
CA GLU A 247 -14.18 -12.01 -11.72
C GLU A 247 -14.36 -11.09 -12.95
N PRO A 248 -15.16 -9.99 -12.90
CA PRO A 248 -15.27 -9.07 -14.03
C PRO A 248 -13.93 -8.52 -14.54
N LEU A 249 -13.02 -8.11 -13.64
CA LEU A 249 -11.71 -7.62 -14.06
C LEU A 249 -10.76 -8.73 -14.49
N PHE A 250 -10.83 -9.91 -13.87
CA PHE A 250 -10.07 -11.06 -14.34
C PHE A 250 -10.46 -11.42 -15.79
N ARG A 251 -11.76 -11.49 -16.08
CA ARG A 251 -12.27 -11.73 -17.44
C ARG A 251 -11.89 -10.62 -18.40
N THR A 252 -11.92 -9.36 -17.95
CA THR A 252 -11.48 -8.21 -18.77
C THR A 252 -10.02 -8.36 -19.20
N MET A 253 -9.13 -8.78 -18.29
CA MET A 253 -7.72 -9.04 -18.60
C MET A 253 -7.57 -10.10 -19.71
N ILE A 254 -8.31 -11.21 -19.59
CA ILE A 254 -8.30 -12.28 -20.61
C ILE A 254 -8.84 -11.77 -21.95
N GLN A 255 -9.98 -11.06 -21.95
CA GLN A 255 -10.60 -10.49 -23.15
C GLN A 255 -9.74 -9.44 -23.84
N SER A 256 -8.90 -8.72 -23.09
CA SER A 256 -7.88 -7.81 -23.63
C SER A 256 -6.65 -8.52 -24.22
N GLY A 257 -6.66 -9.86 -24.30
CA GLY A 257 -5.61 -10.66 -24.91
C GLY A 257 -4.37 -10.85 -24.02
N ARG A 258 -4.50 -10.64 -22.70
CA ARG A 258 -3.36 -10.62 -21.77
C ARG A 258 -3.01 -11.97 -21.15
N TRP A 259 -3.56 -13.07 -21.66
CA TRP A 259 -3.29 -14.41 -21.11
C TRP A 259 -1.80 -14.76 -21.13
N GLU A 260 -1.10 -14.52 -22.25
CA GLU A 260 0.33 -14.81 -22.35
C GLU A 260 1.18 -13.94 -21.42
N ASP A 261 0.81 -12.66 -21.27
CA ASP A 261 1.44 -11.73 -20.33
C ASP A 261 1.23 -12.15 -18.87
N TYR A 262 0.03 -12.64 -18.56
CA TYR A 262 -0.34 -13.16 -17.25
C TYR A 262 0.47 -14.41 -16.89
N LYS A 263 0.60 -15.37 -17.81
CA LYS A 263 1.49 -16.53 -17.63
C LYS A 263 2.93 -16.07 -17.40
N LYS A 264 3.44 -15.20 -18.27
CA LYS A 264 4.80 -14.67 -18.17
C LYS A 264 5.05 -14.03 -16.81
N TRP A 265 4.11 -13.26 -16.28
CA TRP A 265 4.20 -12.65 -14.95
C TRP A 265 4.33 -13.65 -13.81
N LEU A 266 3.53 -14.72 -13.83
CA LEU A 266 3.65 -15.75 -12.81
C LEU A 266 4.98 -16.52 -12.93
N HIS A 267 5.42 -16.84 -14.15
CA HIS A 267 6.74 -17.45 -14.38
C HIS A 267 7.88 -16.54 -13.94
N ASP A 268 7.86 -15.25 -14.28
CA ASP A 268 8.89 -14.29 -13.88
C ASP A 268 8.99 -14.20 -12.34
N ALA A 269 7.87 -14.20 -11.63
CA ALA A 269 7.86 -14.18 -10.17
C ALA A 269 8.37 -15.50 -9.56
N VAL A 270 7.91 -16.66 -10.05
CA VAL A 270 8.37 -17.98 -9.61
C VAL A 270 9.85 -18.21 -9.93
N ASP A 271 10.34 -17.72 -11.07
CA ASP A 271 11.74 -17.84 -11.44
C ASP A 271 12.68 -17.11 -10.48
N VAL A 272 12.25 -15.93 -10.01
CA VAL A 272 13.02 -15.08 -9.10
C VAL A 272 12.94 -15.58 -7.66
N PHE A 273 11.74 -15.94 -7.20
CA PHE A 273 11.50 -16.20 -5.77
C PHE A 273 11.33 -17.68 -5.42
N GLY A 274 11.13 -18.55 -6.41
CA GLY A 274 10.93 -19.99 -6.25
C GLY A 274 9.48 -20.39 -5.94
N GLU A 275 8.81 -19.61 -5.10
CA GLU A 275 7.44 -19.87 -4.63
C GLU A 275 6.62 -18.57 -4.61
N VAL A 276 5.35 -18.66 -5.03
CA VAL A 276 4.39 -17.55 -4.99
C VAL A 276 3.04 -18.04 -4.49
N HIS A 277 2.43 -17.33 -3.54
CA HIS A 277 1.04 -17.53 -3.14
C HIS A 277 0.13 -16.79 -4.11
N HIS A 278 -0.51 -17.55 -5.00
CA HIS A 278 -1.31 -17.03 -6.08
C HIS A 278 -2.79 -16.96 -5.70
N PHE A 279 -3.42 -15.82 -5.96
CA PHE A 279 -4.83 -15.52 -5.63
C PHE A 279 -5.63 -14.93 -6.80
N MET A 280 -4.99 -14.61 -7.94
CA MET A 280 -5.63 -13.90 -9.06
C MET A 280 -6.21 -14.86 -10.11
N TYR A 281 -7.17 -15.70 -9.73
CA TYR A 281 -7.87 -16.63 -10.62
C TYR A 281 -9.32 -16.78 -10.17
N LEU A 282 -10.17 -17.47 -10.94
CA LEU A 282 -11.57 -17.69 -10.55
C LEU A 282 -11.68 -18.67 -9.38
N ASN A 283 -12.18 -18.20 -8.25
CA ASN A 283 -12.46 -18.98 -7.04
C ASN A 283 -13.61 -18.34 -6.24
N SER A 284 -13.99 -18.98 -5.14
CA SER A 284 -15.09 -18.56 -4.25
C SER A 284 -14.95 -17.14 -3.69
N VAL A 285 -13.72 -16.59 -3.60
CA VAL A 285 -13.50 -15.21 -3.17
C VAL A 285 -13.68 -14.24 -4.33
N THR A 286 -13.08 -14.51 -5.49
CA THR A 286 -13.06 -13.59 -6.64
C THR A 286 -14.40 -13.51 -7.36
N THR A 287 -15.22 -14.57 -7.31
CA THR A 287 -16.55 -14.63 -7.93
C THR A 287 -17.63 -14.01 -7.04
N ASN A 288 -17.36 -13.87 -5.74
CA ASN A 288 -18.26 -13.19 -4.81
C ASN A 288 -17.93 -11.69 -4.73
N LEU A 289 -18.72 -10.86 -5.39
CA LEU A 289 -18.50 -9.41 -5.44
C LEU A 289 -18.67 -8.69 -4.09
N ASP A 290 -19.29 -9.32 -3.08
CA ASP A 290 -19.40 -8.74 -1.73
C ASP A 290 -18.05 -8.66 -1.01
N ASN A 291 -17.06 -9.42 -1.47
CA ASN A 291 -15.68 -9.35 -1.02
C ASN A 291 -14.92 -8.11 -1.52
N TYR A 292 -15.53 -7.27 -2.35
CA TYR A 292 -14.88 -6.12 -2.99
C TYR A 292 -15.68 -4.83 -2.79
N MET A 293 -14.97 -3.69 -2.79
CA MET A 293 -15.58 -2.36 -2.89
C MET A 293 -15.73 -1.88 -4.34
N ASP A 294 -14.92 -2.42 -5.25
CA ASP A 294 -14.92 -2.13 -6.68
C ASP A 294 -14.37 -3.34 -7.47
N GLY A 295 -13.86 -3.15 -8.70
CA GLY A 295 -13.36 -4.23 -9.53
C GLY A 295 -12.09 -4.91 -9.03
N HIS A 296 -11.24 -4.25 -8.23
CA HIS A 296 -9.95 -4.80 -7.82
C HIS A 296 -9.58 -4.63 -6.34
N HIS A 297 -10.25 -3.78 -5.58
CA HIS A 297 -9.99 -3.59 -4.15
C HIS A 297 -10.86 -4.54 -3.32
N PHE A 298 -10.22 -5.58 -2.80
CA PHE A 298 -10.82 -6.49 -1.83
C PHE A 298 -11.00 -5.79 -0.48
N ARG A 299 -12.00 -6.24 0.29
CA ARG A 299 -12.25 -5.75 1.65
C ARG A 299 -11.22 -6.29 2.65
N PRO A 300 -10.96 -5.59 3.78
CA PRO A 300 -9.97 -6.01 4.77
C PRO A 300 -10.11 -7.46 5.25
N GLU A 301 -11.32 -8.01 5.29
CA GLU A 301 -11.58 -9.40 5.66
C GLU A 301 -10.88 -10.39 4.71
N VAL A 302 -10.87 -10.09 3.40
CA VAL A 302 -10.10 -10.87 2.41
C VAL A 302 -8.61 -10.67 2.61
N GLY A 303 -8.18 -9.46 2.98
CA GLY A 303 -6.79 -9.15 3.32
C GLY A 303 -6.26 -10.04 4.44
N LYS A 304 -7.08 -10.31 5.45
CA LYS A 304 -6.77 -11.26 6.53
C LYS A 304 -6.62 -12.70 6.01
N LEU A 305 -7.52 -13.16 5.15
CA LEU A 305 -7.41 -14.51 4.55
C LEU A 305 -6.12 -14.66 3.73
N ILE A 306 -5.74 -13.62 2.97
CA ILE A 306 -4.48 -13.58 2.23
C ILE A 306 -3.29 -13.65 3.21
N ALA A 307 -3.29 -12.83 4.26
CA ALA A 307 -2.21 -12.79 5.24
C ALA A 307 -1.97 -14.17 5.88
N HIS A 308 -3.03 -14.79 6.41
CA HIS A 308 -2.96 -16.12 7.02
C HIS A 308 -2.42 -17.17 6.04
N LYS A 309 -2.92 -17.16 4.80
CA LYS A 309 -2.47 -18.09 3.78
C LYS A 309 -0.99 -17.90 3.39
N VAL A 310 -0.52 -16.66 3.31
CA VAL A 310 0.86 -16.30 2.95
C VAL A 310 1.87 -16.73 4.03
N VAL A 311 1.48 -16.72 5.30
CA VAL A 311 2.34 -17.19 6.41
C VAL A 311 2.10 -18.65 6.80
N ASN A 312 1.26 -19.38 6.04
CA ASN A 312 0.84 -20.76 6.33
C ASN A 312 0.21 -20.93 7.72
N GLU A 313 -0.56 -19.95 8.16
CA GLU A 313 -1.39 -20.06 9.36
C GLU A 313 -2.61 -20.95 9.09
N GLU A 314 -2.90 -21.85 10.03
CA GLU A 314 -4.12 -22.66 9.97
C GLU A 314 -5.35 -21.80 10.27
N ASP A 315 -6.14 -21.50 9.24
CA ASP A 315 -7.40 -20.78 9.38
C ASP A 315 -8.52 -21.47 8.59
N SER A 316 -9.51 -22.00 9.32
CA SER A 316 -10.68 -22.66 8.74
C SER A 316 -11.59 -21.73 7.93
N ASN A 317 -11.41 -20.41 8.05
CA ASN A 317 -12.16 -19.42 7.28
C ASN A 317 -11.57 -19.20 5.88
N VAL A 318 -10.33 -19.62 5.63
CA VAL A 318 -9.73 -19.55 4.28
C VAL A 318 -10.39 -20.60 3.39
N PRO A 319 -11.08 -20.20 2.31
CA PRO A 319 -11.69 -21.16 1.38
C PRO A 319 -10.63 -22.07 0.77
N LYS A 320 -10.96 -23.36 0.61
CA LYS A 320 -10.01 -24.38 0.10
C LYS A 320 -9.48 -24.06 -1.30
N ASP A 321 -10.30 -23.38 -2.10
CA ASP A 321 -10.00 -22.97 -3.47
C ASP A 321 -9.36 -21.57 -3.54
N PHE A 322 -8.97 -20.95 -2.41
CA PHE A 322 -8.38 -19.62 -2.36
C PHE A 322 -6.92 -19.65 -1.88
N GLY A 323 -6.00 -19.23 -2.76
CA GLY A 323 -4.56 -19.20 -2.48
C GLY A 323 -3.84 -20.48 -2.90
N ILE A 324 -3.52 -20.60 -4.18
CA ILE A 324 -2.71 -21.71 -4.70
C ILE A 324 -1.23 -21.36 -4.51
N VAL A 325 -0.44 -22.27 -3.95
CA VAL A 325 1.03 -22.12 -3.92
C VAL A 325 1.58 -22.60 -5.26
N ILE A 326 2.15 -21.68 -6.03
CA ILE A 326 2.78 -21.98 -7.31
C ILE A 326 4.31 -21.99 -7.20
N THR A 327 4.93 -22.95 -7.85
CA THR A 327 6.37 -23.21 -7.88
C THR A 327 6.78 -23.61 -9.31
N LYS A 328 8.08 -23.80 -9.54
CA LYS A 328 8.58 -24.28 -10.84
C LYS A 328 8.01 -25.65 -11.23
N ASP A 329 7.61 -26.46 -10.26
CA ASP A 329 7.19 -27.83 -10.49
C ASP A 329 5.72 -27.94 -10.91
N ASN A 330 4.87 -26.98 -10.54
CA ASN A 330 3.41 -27.06 -10.75
C ASN A 330 2.82 -25.90 -11.57
N ILE A 331 3.58 -24.84 -11.87
CA ILE A 331 3.04 -23.63 -12.50
C ILE A 331 2.33 -23.91 -13.83
N ASP A 332 2.87 -24.79 -14.68
CA ASP A 332 2.27 -25.09 -15.98
C ASP A 332 0.92 -25.82 -15.84
N GLU A 333 0.82 -26.76 -14.90
CA GLU A 333 -0.42 -27.47 -14.59
C GLU A 333 -1.49 -26.49 -14.06
N VAL A 334 -1.11 -25.66 -13.08
CA VAL A 334 -2.01 -24.65 -12.50
C VAL A 334 -2.50 -23.66 -13.57
N LEU A 335 -1.62 -23.24 -14.50
CA LEU A 335 -2.02 -22.34 -15.59
C LEU A 335 -3.03 -22.97 -16.55
N GLU A 336 -2.90 -24.27 -16.85
CA GLU A 336 -3.89 -24.98 -17.67
C GLU A 336 -5.23 -25.18 -16.93
N GLU A 337 -5.23 -25.44 -15.63
CA GLU A 337 -6.44 -25.47 -14.81
C GLU A 337 -7.16 -24.10 -14.80
N ILE A 338 -6.40 -23.02 -14.56
CA ILE A 338 -6.94 -21.67 -14.62
C ILE A 338 -7.51 -21.40 -16.01
N ARG A 339 -6.80 -21.79 -17.07
CA ARG A 339 -7.25 -21.62 -18.47
C ARG A 339 -8.58 -22.32 -18.73
N ALA A 340 -8.70 -23.57 -18.30
CA ALA A 340 -9.93 -24.35 -18.44
C ALA A 340 -11.12 -23.75 -17.67
N SER A 341 -10.88 -22.98 -16.61
CA SER A 341 -11.96 -22.38 -15.81
C SER A 341 -12.69 -21.20 -16.47
N PHE A 342 -12.11 -20.60 -17.52
CA PHE A 342 -12.67 -19.41 -18.18
C PHE A 342 -12.86 -19.55 -19.69
N GLN A 343 -12.44 -20.67 -20.27
CA GLN A 343 -12.83 -21.09 -21.63
C GLN A 343 -14.27 -21.57 -21.63
#